data_AF-A0A537DZY7-F1
#
_entry.id   AF-A0A537DZY7-F1
#
_cell.length_a   1.000
_cell.length_b   1.000
_cell.length_c   1.000
_cell.angle_alpha   90.00
_cell.angle_beta   90.00
_cell.angle_gamma   90.00
#
_symmetry.space_group_name_H-M   'P 1'
#
loop_
_entity.id
_entity.type
_entity.pdbx_description
1 polymer ?
#
loop_
_entity_poly.entity_id
_entity_poly.type
_entity_poly.pdbx_seq_one_letter_code
_entity_poly.pdbx_strand_id
1 'polypeptide(L)'
;MQPMLVSSLFFWSFLGTSFLVCTALLQNYWDYPQLTVRTVLGSSLLVSLGFASLMTFIARRYTFSRMLERMTAAPISLSGIATGFGALTGKMGVSGVSLREALSGSAFSISLSGQGVVAMSPKLAGCLSSDETDAVLAHELSHIKNGDSAAKGLAKLARVAFPFDPVLRLVEAAVHRERELWADKVSVEFTGKPLALASAIVKANSESNGGTTSNLAGLFVGGSGHGLLSLYPDLERRVDILLELAHRLEVAKSPLVAA
;
A
#
# COMPACT_ATOMS: atom_id res chain seq x y z
N MET A 1 -17.20 -15.93 11.45
CA MET A 1 -16.31 -16.89 12.14
C MET A 1 -15.34 -16.10 13.00
N GLN A 2 -15.45 -16.27 14.31
CA GLN A 2 -14.76 -15.43 15.30
C GLN A 2 -13.24 -15.61 15.22
N PRO A 3 -12.44 -14.55 15.34
CA PRO A 3 -10.97 -14.63 15.32
C PRO A 3 -10.42 -15.60 16.37
N MET A 4 -11.16 -15.83 17.46
CA MET A 4 -10.79 -16.77 18.53
C MET A 4 -10.80 -18.25 18.11
N LEU A 5 -11.65 -18.64 17.16
CA LEU A 5 -11.68 -20.01 16.64
C LEU A 5 -10.48 -20.29 15.74
N VAL A 6 -10.06 -19.29 14.94
CA VAL A 6 -8.90 -19.42 14.05
C VAL A 6 -7.60 -19.47 14.85
N SER A 7 -7.46 -18.62 15.88
CA SER A 7 -6.30 -18.67 16.77
C SER A 7 -6.23 -19.98 17.57
N SER A 8 -7.38 -20.52 17.98
CA SER A 8 -7.45 -21.81 18.69
C SER A 8 -7.03 -22.97 17.78
N LEU A 9 -7.57 -23.06 16.56
CA LEU A 9 -7.20 -24.10 15.60
C LEU A 9 -5.71 -24.05 15.23
N PHE A 10 -5.16 -22.84 15.05
CA PHE A 10 -3.73 -22.65 14.85
C PHE A 10 -2.91 -23.19 16.03
N PHE A 11 -3.28 -22.80 17.25
CA PHE A 11 -2.58 -23.19 18.47
C PHE A 11 -2.58 -24.71 18.67
N TRP A 12 -3.74 -25.37 18.53
CA TRP A 12 -3.85 -26.82 18.71
C TRP A 12 -3.18 -27.61 17.58
N SER A 13 -3.21 -27.10 16.34
CA SER A 13 -2.49 -27.70 15.22
C SER A 13 -0.96 -27.60 15.39
N PHE A 14 -0.47 -26.44 15.84
CA PHE A 14 0.94 -26.23 16.17
C PHE A 14 1.39 -27.14 17.32
N LEU A 15 0.61 -27.22 18.39
CA LEU A 15 0.94 -28.05 19.55
C LEU A 15 0.97 -29.55 19.20
N GLY A 16 -0.02 -30.02 18.42
CA GLY A 16 -0.08 -31.41 17.97
C GLY A 16 1.07 -31.79 17.03
N THR A 17 1.41 -30.93 16.07
CA THR A 17 2.55 -31.16 15.17
C THR A 17 3.88 -31.10 15.90
N SER A 18 4.07 -30.13 16.82
CA SER A 18 5.26 -30.06 17.66
C SER A 18 5.43 -31.31 18.52
N PHE A 19 4.33 -31.85 19.08
CA PHE A 19 4.39 -33.06 19.90
C PHE A 19 4.79 -34.29 19.07
N LEU A 20 4.21 -34.47 17.87
CA LEU A 20 4.58 -35.56 16.96
C LEU A 20 6.03 -35.49 16.50
N VAL A 21 6.54 -34.28 16.26
CA VAL A 21 7.95 -34.06 15.92
C VAL A 21 8.87 -34.43 17.09
N CYS A 22 8.53 -34.01 18.31
CA CYS A 22 9.30 -34.34 19.51
C CYS A 22 9.32 -35.85 19.79
N THR A 23 8.19 -36.55 19.64
CA THR A 23 8.12 -38.00 19.87
C THR A 23 8.91 -38.77 18.81
N ALA A 24 8.81 -38.37 17.53
CA ALA A 24 9.59 -38.98 16.46
C ALA A 24 11.11 -38.77 16.63
N LEU A 25 11.52 -37.60 17.12
CA LEU A 25 12.91 -37.29 17.43
C LEU A 25 13.41 -38.15 18.60
N LEU A 26 12.64 -38.26 19.69
CA LEU A 26 13.02 -39.08 20.84
C LEU A 26 13.15 -40.57 20.53
N GLN A 27 12.27 -41.11 19.69
CA GLN A 27 12.25 -42.54 19.37
C GLN A 27 13.40 -42.96 18.44
N ASN A 28 13.73 -42.14 17.43
CA ASN A 28 14.67 -42.53 16.37
C ASN A 28 16.08 -41.92 16.53
N TYR A 29 16.31 -41.06 17.53
CA TYR A 29 17.59 -40.37 17.69
C TYR A 29 18.73 -41.33 18.02
N TRP A 30 18.49 -42.30 18.90
CA TRP A 30 19.52 -43.25 19.33
C TRP A 30 19.93 -44.21 18.21
N ASP A 31 18.98 -44.57 17.33
CA ASP A 31 19.25 -45.49 16.23
C ASP A 31 19.89 -44.79 15.02
N TYR A 32 19.47 -43.55 14.72
CA TYR A 32 19.90 -42.83 13.52
C TYR A 32 20.08 -41.32 13.76
N PRO A 33 21.08 -40.87 14.53
CA PRO A 33 21.16 -39.48 15.00
C PRO A 33 21.23 -38.45 13.85
N GLN A 34 22.06 -38.71 12.83
CA GLN A 34 22.24 -37.79 11.69
C GLN A 34 20.99 -37.71 10.78
N LEU A 35 20.32 -38.85 10.57
CA LEU A 35 19.12 -38.91 9.74
C LEU A 35 17.93 -38.27 10.46
N THR A 36 17.75 -38.58 11.74
CA THR A 36 16.66 -38.06 12.59
C THR A 36 16.74 -36.54 12.75
N VAL A 37 17.93 -35.97 12.97
CA VAL A 37 18.10 -34.51 13.05
C VAL A 37 17.74 -33.85 11.71
N ARG A 38 18.23 -34.39 10.59
CA ARG A 38 17.96 -33.85 9.25
C ARG A 38 16.48 -33.94 8.87
N THR A 39 15.82 -35.07 9.12
CA THR A 39 14.41 -35.28 8.78
C THR A 39 13.51 -34.39 9.63
N VAL A 40 13.78 -34.26 10.93
CA VAL A 40 12.99 -33.41 11.82
C VAL A 40 13.16 -31.93 11.49
N LEU A 41 14.39 -31.44 11.33
CA LEU A 41 14.62 -30.05 10.95
C LEU A 41 14.03 -29.73 9.57
N GLY A 42 14.26 -30.59 8.59
CA GLY A 42 13.75 -30.41 7.23
C GLY A 42 12.23 -30.42 7.16
N SER A 43 11.59 -31.41 7.80
CA SER A 43 10.12 -31.52 7.81
C SER A 43 9.46 -30.38 8.58
N SER A 44 10.03 -29.97 9.71
CA SER A 44 9.50 -28.88 10.53
C SER A 44 9.59 -27.53 9.80
N LEU A 45 10.70 -27.27 9.11
CA LEU A 45 10.85 -26.08 8.27
C LEU A 45 9.82 -26.06 7.12
N LEU A 46 9.67 -27.17 6.40
CA LEU A 46 8.72 -27.28 5.28
C LEU A 46 7.26 -27.12 5.74
N VAL A 47 6.88 -27.77 6.85
CA VAL A 47 5.53 -27.66 7.43
C VAL A 47 5.27 -26.22 7.88
N SER A 48 6.22 -25.58 8.55
CA SER A 48 6.08 -24.19 9.01
C SER A 48 5.92 -23.20 7.85
N LEU A 49 6.75 -23.33 6.81
CA LEU A 49 6.65 -22.50 5.60
C LEU A 49 5.34 -22.72 4.85
N GLY A 50 4.92 -23.97 4.69
CA GLY A 50 3.67 -24.33 4.02
C GLY A 50 2.46 -23.76 4.77
N PHE A 51 2.43 -23.93 6.09
CA PHE A 51 1.36 -23.43 6.93
C PHE A 51 1.33 -21.89 6.96
N ALA A 52 2.47 -21.22 7.09
CA ALA A 52 2.56 -19.77 7.05
C ALA A 52 2.11 -19.19 5.69
N SER A 53 2.51 -19.83 4.59
CA SER A 53 2.08 -19.45 3.23
C SER A 53 0.57 -19.57 3.07
N LEU A 54 0.00 -20.70 3.49
CA LEU A 54 -1.45 -20.94 3.45
C LEU A 54 -2.22 -19.92 4.30
N MET A 55 -1.79 -19.69 5.54
CA MET A 55 -2.45 -18.72 6.42
C MET A 55 -2.34 -17.29 5.90
N THR A 56 -1.20 -16.92 5.31
CA THR A 56 -1.02 -15.62 4.68
C THR A 56 -1.95 -15.47 3.48
N PHE A 57 -2.10 -16.52 2.66
CA PHE A 57 -3.03 -16.53 1.53
C PHE A 57 -4.49 -16.37 1.97
N ILE A 58 -4.92 -17.18 2.96
CA ILE A 58 -6.26 -17.10 3.54
C ILE A 58 -6.49 -15.72 4.15
N ALA A 59 -5.56 -15.23 4.99
CA ALA A 59 -5.64 -13.93 5.61
C ALA A 59 -5.81 -12.84 4.54
N ARG A 60 -4.95 -12.79 3.52
CA ARG A 60 -5.04 -11.81 2.42
C ARG A 60 -6.38 -11.89 1.71
N ARG A 61 -6.92 -13.09 1.44
CA ARG A 61 -8.18 -13.24 0.73
C ARG A 61 -9.39 -12.74 1.52
N TYR A 62 -9.45 -12.99 2.83
CA TYR A 62 -10.59 -12.63 3.68
C TYR A 62 -10.49 -11.25 4.33
N THR A 63 -9.28 -10.83 4.76
CA THR A 63 -9.10 -9.51 5.37
C THR A 63 -9.24 -8.39 4.35
N PHE A 64 -8.87 -8.61 3.09
CA PHE A 64 -8.99 -7.60 2.04
C PHE A 64 -10.42 -7.08 1.86
N SER A 65 -11.39 -7.99 1.67
CA SER A 65 -12.80 -7.61 1.47
C SER A 65 -13.35 -6.84 2.68
N ARG A 66 -13.08 -7.34 3.88
CA ARG A 66 -13.52 -6.67 5.13
C ARG A 66 -12.85 -5.32 5.35
N MET A 67 -11.58 -5.18 4.96
CA MET A 67 -10.85 -3.93 5.10
C MET A 67 -11.44 -2.88 4.16
N LEU A 68 -11.71 -3.24 2.90
CA LEU A 68 -12.38 -2.34 1.94
C LEU A 68 -13.77 -1.93 2.39
N GLU A 69 -14.60 -2.86 2.89
CA GLU A 69 -15.93 -2.55 3.43
C GLU A 69 -15.88 -1.57 4.62
N ARG A 70 -14.80 -1.59 5.40
CA ARG A 70 -14.62 -0.69 6.55
C ARG A 70 -14.09 0.70 6.19
N MET A 71 -13.47 0.84 5.02
CA MET A 71 -12.82 2.09 4.60
C MET A 71 -13.54 2.78 3.43
N THR A 72 -14.43 2.06 2.73
CA THR A 72 -15.15 2.56 1.56
C THR A 72 -16.65 2.40 1.71
N ALA A 73 -17.40 3.41 1.28
CA ALA A 73 -18.85 3.34 1.16
C ALA A 73 -19.27 2.93 -0.28
N ALA A 74 -20.58 2.92 -0.52
CA ALA A 74 -21.21 2.72 -1.83
C ALA A 74 -20.54 3.57 -2.94
N PRO A 75 -20.67 3.20 -4.23
CA PRO A 75 -20.02 3.92 -5.32
C PRO A 75 -20.38 5.42 -5.31
N ILE A 76 -19.39 6.26 -5.59
CA ILE A 76 -19.51 7.73 -5.56
C ILE A 76 -20.64 8.20 -6.47
N SER A 77 -21.61 8.94 -5.91
CA SER A 77 -22.69 9.61 -6.62
C SER A 77 -22.25 10.98 -7.20
N LEU A 78 -21.09 11.04 -7.84
CA LEU A 78 -20.59 12.23 -8.56
C LEU A 78 -20.27 11.84 -10.00
N SER A 79 -21.27 11.99 -10.88
CA SER A 79 -21.18 11.67 -12.31
C SER A 79 -20.01 12.36 -13.03
N GLY A 80 -19.61 13.55 -12.57
CA GLY A 80 -18.47 14.30 -13.12
C GLY A 80 -17.12 13.59 -12.91
N ILE A 81 -16.83 13.15 -11.69
CA ILE A 81 -15.55 12.49 -11.35
C ILE A 81 -15.49 11.10 -11.99
N ALA A 82 -16.61 10.37 -12.02
CA ALA A 82 -16.67 9.05 -12.64
C ALA A 82 -16.32 9.08 -14.14
N THR A 83 -16.72 10.13 -14.85
CA THR A 83 -16.42 10.31 -16.27
C THR A 83 -14.93 10.59 -16.50
N GLY A 84 -14.35 11.52 -15.72
CA GLY A 84 -12.91 11.80 -15.76
C GLY A 84 -12.06 10.57 -15.40
N PHE A 85 -12.49 9.82 -14.39
CA PHE A 85 -11.84 8.57 -13.97
C PHE A 85 -11.84 7.50 -15.07
N GLY A 86 -12.95 7.34 -15.80
CA GLY A 86 -13.04 6.42 -16.94
C GLY A 86 -12.06 6.77 -18.07
N ALA A 87 -11.95 8.06 -18.41
CA ALA A 87 -10.97 8.51 -19.40
C ALA A 87 -9.52 8.29 -18.94
N LEU A 88 -9.25 8.55 -17.66
CA LEU A 88 -7.91 8.46 -17.08
C LEU A 88 -7.42 7.01 -16.96
N THR A 89 -8.29 6.08 -16.53
CA THR A 89 -7.99 4.64 -16.50
C THR A 89 -7.64 4.11 -17.89
N GLY A 90 -8.39 4.53 -18.93
CA GLY A 90 -8.08 4.24 -20.32
C GLY A 90 -6.72 4.80 -20.76
N LYS A 91 -6.44 6.07 -20.45
CA LYS A 91 -5.15 6.72 -20.78
C LYS A 91 -3.96 6.04 -20.09
N MET A 92 -4.12 5.60 -18.85
CA MET A 92 -3.06 4.94 -18.07
C MET A 92 -2.97 3.43 -18.35
N GLY A 93 -3.91 2.86 -19.11
CA GLY A 93 -3.94 1.42 -19.42
C GLY A 93 -4.20 0.54 -18.19
N VAL A 94 -4.96 1.03 -17.22
CA VAL A 94 -5.27 0.29 -15.98
C VAL A 94 -6.70 -0.23 -16.05
N SER A 95 -6.88 -1.54 -16.02
CA SER A 95 -8.19 -2.21 -16.06
C SER A 95 -8.55 -2.82 -14.70
N GLY A 96 -9.85 -3.12 -14.50
CA GLY A 96 -10.31 -3.77 -13.27
C GLY A 96 -10.26 -2.87 -12.02
N VAL A 97 -10.32 -1.55 -12.20
CA VAL A 97 -10.32 -0.57 -11.11
C VAL A 97 -11.70 0.03 -10.92
N SER A 98 -12.16 0.08 -9.67
CA SER A 98 -13.40 0.77 -9.29
C SER A 98 -13.10 2.02 -8.48
N LEU A 99 -13.87 3.08 -8.72
CA LEU A 99 -13.86 4.29 -7.94
C LEU A 99 -14.91 4.19 -6.82
N ARG A 100 -14.52 4.45 -5.57
CA ARG A 100 -15.36 4.36 -4.37
C ARG A 100 -15.25 5.59 -3.48
N GLU A 101 -16.22 5.77 -2.61
CA GLU A 101 -16.17 6.85 -1.64
C GLU A 101 -15.31 6.43 -0.45
N ALA A 102 -14.32 7.25 -0.08
CA ALA A 102 -13.52 7.00 1.12
C ALA A 102 -14.23 7.53 2.36
N LEU A 103 -14.29 6.72 3.42
CA LEU A 103 -14.81 7.12 4.73
C LEU A 103 -13.81 7.98 5.52
N SER A 104 -12.52 7.86 5.22
CA SER A 104 -11.47 8.76 5.71
C SER A 104 -11.52 10.06 4.92
N GLY A 105 -11.10 11.19 5.50
CA GLY A 105 -11.07 12.51 4.83
C GLY A 105 -9.99 12.66 3.76
N SER A 106 -9.77 11.61 2.95
CA SER A 106 -8.59 11.44 2.11
C SER A 106 -8.89 10.60 0.85
N ALA A 107 -7.97 10.49 -0.12
CA ALA A 107 -8.07 9.64 -1.32
C ALA A 107 -7.02 8.52 -1.48
N PHE A 108 -7.34 7.23 -1.33
CA PHE A 108 -6.36 6.15 -1.37
C PHE A 108 -6.59 5.12 -2.46
N SER A 109 -5.54 4.37 -2.79
CA SER A 109 -5.57 3.26 -3.73
C SER A 109 -5.11 1.96 -3.10
N ILE A 110 -5.79 0.88 -3.45
CA ILE A 110 -5.48 -0.47 -2.99
C ILE A 110 -5.67 -1.44 -4.15
N SER A 111 -4.71 -2.34 -4.37
CA SER A 111 -4.84 -3.42 -5.35
C SER A 111 -4.54 -4.79 -4.75
N LEU A 112 -5.34 -5.78 -5.16
CA LEU A 112 -5.10 -7.18 -4.84
C LEU A 112 -5.54 -8.07 -6.00
N SER A 113 -4.66 -8.97 -6.43
CA SER A 113 -4.96 -10.03 -7.39
C SER A 113 -5.67 -9.54 -8.67
N GLY A 114 -5.21 -8.41 -9.22
CA GLY A 114 -5.74 -7.83 -10.47
C GLY A 114 -7.00 -6.98 -10.32
N GLN A 115 -7.55 -6.82 -9.10
CA GLN A 115 -8.61 -5.87 -8.81
C GLN A 115 -8.07 -4.66 -8.05
N GLY A 116 -8.40 -3.47 -8.55
CA GLY A 116 -8.02 -2.20 -7.94
C GLY A 116 -9.23 -1.46 -7.37
N VAL A 117 -9.02 -0.77 -6.27
CA VAL A 117 -9.97 0.22 -5.74
C VAL A 117 -9.22 1.51 -5.56
N VAL A 118 -9.72 2.57 -6.20
CA VAL A 118 -9.36 3.95 -5.86
C VAL A 118 -10.53 4.50 -5.06
N ALA A 119 -10.26 5.10 -3.91
CA ALA A 119 -11.26 5.70 -3.06
C ALA A 119 -10.93 7.18 -2.85
N MET A 120 -11.94 8.05 -2.84
CA MET A 120 -11.77 9.48 -2.56
C MET A 120 -12.91 9.98 -1.66
N SER A 121 -12.58 10.77 -0.66
CA SER A 121 -13.59 11.34 0.23
C SER A 121 -14.36 12.47 -0.47
N PRO A 122 -15.68 12.62 -0.22
CA PRO A 122 -16.46 13.71 -0.81
C PRO A 122 -15.96 15.09 -0.36
N LYS A 123 -15.47 15.18 0.89
CA LYS A 123 -14.90 16.41 1.45
C LYS A 123 -13.69 16.87 0.65
N LEU A 124 -12.72 15.96 0.43
CA LEU A 124 -11.55 16.26 -0.38
C LEU A 124 -11.94 16.58 -1.82
N ALA A 125 -12.83 15.78 -2.43
CA ALA A 125 -13.32 16.03 -3.78
C ALA A 125 -14.00 17.40 -3.94
N GLY A 126 -14.69 17.89 -2.91
CA GLY A 126 -15.31 19.22 -2.91
C GLY A 126 -14.34 20.39 -2.79
N CYS A 127 -13.10 20.16 -2.32
CA CYS A 127 -12.06 21.18 -2.17
C CYS A 127 -11.11 21.26 -3.37
N LEU A 128 -11.12 20.25 -4.24
CA LEU A 128 -10.24 20.15 -5.40
C LEU A 128 -10.94 20.67 -6.65
N SER A 129 -10.19 21.36 -7.51
CA SER A 129 -10.61 21.67 -8.88
C SER A 129 -10.65 20.40 -9.74
N SER A 130 -11.21 20.49 -10.95
CA SER A 130 -11.20 19.35 -11.89
C SER A 130 -9.77 18.89 -12.21
N ASP A 131 -8.86 19.84 -12.42
CA ASP A 131 -7.46 19.57 -12.74
C ASP A 131 -6.71 18.94 -11.58
N GLU A 132 -6.99 19.40 -10.36
CA GLU A 132 -6.43 18.84 -9.13
C GLU A 132 -6.98 17.43 -8.86
N THR A 133 -8.27 17.21 -9.12
CA THR A 133 -8.92 15.90 -8.98
C THR A 133 -8.30 14.89 -9.96
N ASP A 134 -8.13 15.27 -11.22
CA ASP A 134 -7.48 14.40 -12.22
C ASP A 134 -6.04 14.07 -11.84
N ALA A 135 -5.29 15.04 -11.31
CA ALA A 135 -3.91 14.84 -10.84
C ALA A 135 -3.84 13.87 -9.65
N VAL A 136 -4.74 13.99 -8.68
CA VAL A 136 -4.81 13.08 -7.53
C VAL A 136 -5.26 11.69 -7.97
N LEU A 137 -6.26 11.58 -8.83
CA LEU A 137 -6.70 10.28 -9.35
C LEU A 137 -5.61 9.59 -10.18
N ALA A 138 -4.83 10.36 -10.95
CA ALA A 138 -3.69 9.82 -11.69
C ALA A 138 -2.59 9.32 -10.75
N HIS A 139 -2.34 10.05 -9.65
CA HIS A 139 -1.44 9.61 -8.58
C HIS A 139 -1.91 8.29 -7.99
N GLU A 140 -3.16 8.18 -7.58
CA GLU A 140 -3.71 6.95 -6.99
C GLU A 140 -3.75 5.78 -7.99
N LEU A 141 -4.04 6.03 -9.27
CA LEU A 141 -3.98 5.01 -10.31
C LEU A 141 -2.55 4.53 -10.56
N SER A 142 -1.55 5.41 -10.41
CA SER A 142 -0.14 5.03 -10.61
C SER A 142 0.33 3.98 -9.60
N HIS A 143 -0.15 4.02 -8.35
CA HIS A 143 0.13 2.99 -7.36
C HIS A 143 -0.40 1.61 -7.75
N ILE A 144 -1.57 1.58 -8.40
CA ILE A 144 -2.16 0.35 -8.92
C ILE A 144 -1.36 -0.13 -10.13
N LYS A 145 -1.05 0.77 -11.07
CA LYS A 145 -0.28 0.48 -12.28
C LYS A 145 1.09 -0.12 -11.96
N ASN A 146 1.80 0.45 -10.98
CA ASN A 146 3.16 0.06 -10.62
C ASN A 146 3.23 -1.09 -9.60
N GLY A 147 2.08 -1.56 -9.09
CA GLY A 147 2.03 -2.66 -8.12
C GLY A 147 2.61 -2.28 -6.75
N ASP A 148 2.51 -1.02 -6.35
CA ASP A 148 3.17 -0.51 -5.13
C ASP A 148 2.64 -1.18 -3.86
N SER A 149 1.38 -1.61 -3.85
CA SER A 149 0.80 -2.39 -2.76
C SER A 149 1.58 -3.69 -2.46
N ALA A 150 2.11 -4.35 -3.50
CA ALA A 150 2.91 -5.57 -3.33
C ALA A 150 4.31 -5.25 -2.79
N ALA A 151 4.97 -4.22 -3.33
CA ALA A 151 6.30 -3.79 -2.90
C ALA A 151 6.30 -3.32 -1.43
N LYS A 152 5.38 -2.42 -1.08
CA LYS A 152 5.17 -1.93 0.30
C LYS A 152 4.81 -3.10 1.24
N GLY A 153 3.95 -4.01 0.77
CA GLY A 153 3.58 -5.21 1.52
C GLY A 153 4.76 -6.13 1.82
N LEU A 154 5.64 -6.37 0.85
CA LEU A 154 6.84 -7.19 1.03
C LEU A 154 7.82 -6.57 2.03
N ALA A 155 8.06 -5.26 1.93
CA ALA A 155 8.93 -4.55 2.88
C ALA A 155 8.38 -4.64 4.32
N LYS A 156 7.07 -4.45 4.49
CA LYS A 156 6.40 -4.61 5.78
C LYS A 156 6.52 -6.04 6.32
N LEU A 157 6.35 -7.05 5.45
CA LEU A 157 6.53 -8.45 5.84
C LEU A 157 7.96 -8.74 6.30
N ALA A 158 8.97 -8.23 5.60
CA ALA A 158 10.36 -8.35 6.02
C ALA A 158 10.59 -7.73 7.40
N ARG A 159 10.08 -6.51 7.65
CA ARG A 159 10.17 -5.88 8.98
C ARG A 159 9.50 -6.71 10.07
N VAL A 160 8.33 -7.28 9.80
CA VAL A 160 7.60 -8.10 10.77
C VAL A 160 8.33 -9.44 11.03
N ALA A 161 8.95 -10.03 10.00
CA ALA A 161 9.71 -11.26 10.12
C ALA A 161 11.00 -11.09 10.92
N PHE A 162 11.66 -9.94 10.80
CA PHE A 162 12.90 -9.62 11.53
C PHE A 162 12.71 -8.34 12.37
N PRO A 163 11.94 -8.41 13.48
CA PRO A 163 11.54 -7.22 14.25
C PRO A 163 12.70 -6.49 14.93
N PHE A 164 13.82 -7.21 15.15
CA PHE A 164 15.03 -6.69 15.77
C PHE A 164 15.99 -6.02 14.77
N ASP A 165 15.76 -6.13 13.47
CA ASP A 165 16.63 -5.55 12.45
C ASP A 165 16.28 -4.06 12.22
N PRO A 166 17.16 -3.11 12.60
CA PRO A 166 16.93 -1.69 12.40
C PRO A 166 17.02 -1.28 10.92
N VAL A 167 17.77 -2.02 10.08
CA VAL A 167 17.95 -1.73 8.65
C VAL A 167 16.65 -1.92 7.90
N LEU A 168 15.86 -2.94 8.24
CA LEU A 168 14.58 -3.18 7.57
C LEU A 168 13.54 -2.08 7.81
N ARG A 169 13.67 -1.32 8.91
CA ARG A 169 12.84 -0.12 9.15
C ARG A 169 13.19 0.99 8.18
N LEU A 170 14.48 1.16 7.90
CA LEU A 170 14.97 2.12 6.91
C LEU A 170 14.58 1.69 5.49
N VAL A 171 14.65 0.39 5.20
CA VAL A 171 14.22 -0.16 3.90
C VAL A 171 12.72 0.04 3.67
N GLU A 172 11.86 -0.27 4.65
CA GLU A 172 10.42 -0.01 4.52
C GLU A 172 10.13 1.47 4.28
N ALA A 173 10.76 2.36 5.06
CA ALA A 173 10.65 3.80 4.87
C ALA A 173 11.14 4.25 3.48
N ALA A 174 12.29 3.74 3.02
CA ALA A 174 12.85 4.06 1.72
C ALA A 174 11.95 3.59 0.57
N VAL A 175 11.44 2.37 0.63
CA VAL A 175 10.51 1.81 -0.37
C VAL A 175 9.26 2.68 -0.46
N HIS A 176 8.66 3.06 0.68
CA HIS A 176 7.50 3.94 0.66
C HIS A 176 7.81 5.30 0.01
N ARG A 177 8.89 5.97 0.39
CA ARG A 177 9.28 7.27 -0.19
C ARG A 177 9.52 7.19 -1.70
N GLU A 178 10.24 6.16 -2.14
CA GLU A 178 10.51 5.93 -3.55
C GLU A 178 9.20 5.77 -4.33
N ARG A 179 8.24 5.00 -3.80
CA ARG A 179 6.94 4.78 -4.46
C ARG A 179 6.06 6.03 -4.52
N GLU A 180 6.07 6.87 -3.49
CA GLU A 180 5.36 8.16 -3.54
C GLU A 180 5.96 9.11 -4.60
N LEU A 181 7.30 9.23 -4.65
CA LEU A 181 7.97 10.08 -5.64
C LEU A 181 7.81 9.55 -7.07
N TRP A 182 7.76 8.23 -7.24
CA TRP A 182 7.50 7.64 -8.53
C TRP A 182 6.05 7.86 -8.97
N ALA A 183 5.09 7.72 -8.06
CA ALA A 183 3.69 8.03 -8.31
C ALA A 183 3.47 9.49 -8.72
N ASP A 184 4.13 10.44 -8.05
CA ASP A 184 4.11 11.87 -8.42
C ASP A 184 4.54 12.08 -9.88
N LYS A 185 5.68 11.49 -10.27
CA LYS A 185 6.20 11.60 -11.64
C LYS A 185 5.26 10.99 -12.67
N VAL A 186 4.73 9.79 -12.40
CA VAL A 186 3.81 9.10 -13.30
C VAL A 186 2.51 9.89 -13.44
N SER A 187 1.97 10.43 -12.35
CA SER A 187 0.80 11.32 -12.41
C SER A 187 1.05 12.51 -13.34
N VAL A 188 2.19 13.18 -13.20
CA VAL A 188 2.57 14.31 -14.06
C VAL A 188 2.77 13.90 -15.51
N GLU A 189 3.37 12.74 -15.77
CA GLU A 189 3.55 12.21 -17.13
C GLU A 189 2.20 12.00 -17.83
N PHE A 190 1.20 11.45 -17.12
CA PHE A 190 -0.11 11.19 -17.69
C PHE A 190 -1.03 12.42 -17.71
N THR A 191 -0.93 13.35 -16.76
CA THR A 191 -1.82 14.52 -16.69
C THR A 191 -1.23 15.77 -17.35
N GLY A 192 0.09 15.92 -17.33
CA GLY A 192 0.80 17.13 -17.73
C GLY A 192 0.61 18.31 -16.78
N LYS A 193 0.11 18.07 -15.55
CA LYS A 193 -0.32 19.12 -14.61
C LYS A 193 0.40 19.03 -13.26
N PRO A 194 1.71 19.32 -13.18
CA PRO A 194 2.48 19.23 -11.93
C PRO A 194 2.02 20.23 -10.86
N LEU A 195 1.66 21.46 -11.26
CA LEU A 195 1.17 22.48 -10.32
C LEU A 195 -0.18 22.11 -9.70
N ALA A 196 -1.05 21.45 -10.47
CA ALA A 196 -2.33 20.95 -9.95
C ALA A 196 -2.09 19.87 -8.89
N LEU A 197 -1.15 18.95 -9.12
CA LEU A 197 -0.78 17.96 -8.11
C LEU A 197 -0.19 18.62 -6.86
N ALA A 198 0.71 19.59 -7.01
CA ALA A 198 1.32 20.30 -5.89
C ALA A 198 0.26 21.03 -5.02
N SER A 199 -0.63 21.79 -5.67
CA SER A 199 -1.75 22.46 -4.99
C SER A 199 -2.67 21.47 -4.29
N ALA A 200 -2.99 20.36 -4.94
CA ALA A 200 -3.86 19.32 -4.38
C ALA A 200 -3.26 18.68 -3.12
N ILE A 201 -1.95 18.37 -3.11
CA ILE A 201 -1.27 17.79 -1.95
C ILE A 201 -1.27 18.77 -0.77
N VAL A 202 -1.05 20.08 -1.02
CA VAL A 202 -1.11 21.11 0.02
C VAL A 202 -2.51 21.21 0.63
N LYS A 203 -3.55 21.25 -0.21
CA LYS A 203 -4.96 21.26 0.23
C LYS A 203 -5.34 20.01 1.02
N ALA A 204 -4.89 18.83 0.57
CA ALA A 204 -5.14 17.57 1.28
C ALA A 204 -4.48 17.54 2.66
N ASN A 205 -3.27 18.10 2.79
CA ASN A 205 -2.56 18.18 4.07
C ASN A 205 -3.26 19.15 5.04
N SER A 206 -3.69 20.32 4.56
CA SER A 206 -4.40 21.30 5.41
C SER A 206 -5.71 20.72 5.98
N GLU A 207 -6.43 19.92 5.19
CA GLU A 207 -7.66 19.26 5.63
C GLU A 207 -7.40 18.14 6.66
N SER A 208 -6.28 17.41 6.52
CA SER A 208 -5.93 16.32 7.42
C SER A 208 -5.57 16.79 8.83
N ASN A 209 -5.06 18.02 8.99
CA ASN A 209 -4.73 18.60 10.31
C ASN A 209 -5.94 19.08 11.11
N GLY A 210 -7.13 19.20 10.48
CA GLY A 210 -8.36 19.67 11.13
C GLY A 210 -9.26 18.58 11.72
N GLY A 211 -8.91 17.30 11.60
CA GLY A 211 -9.75 16.16 11.99
C GLY A 211 -9.16 15.31 13.12
N THR A 212 -9.95 15.10 14.18
CA THR A 212 -9.61 14.26 15.34
C THR A 212 -9.08 12.88 14.93
N THR A 213 -7.93 12.53 15.49
CA THR A 213 -7.17 11.28 15.32
C THR A 213 -8.06 10.02 15.35
N SER A 214 -8.23 9.38 14.19
CA SER A 214 -8.87 8.07 14.04
C SER A 214 -7.84 7.05 13.52
N ASN A 215 -7.57 6.04 14.34
CA ASN A 215 -6.51 5.02 14.24
C ASN A 215 -6.69 3.96 13.12
N LEU A 216 -7.21 4.31 11.94
CA LEU A 216 -7.39 3.35 10.84
C LEU A 216 -6.95 3.92 9.49
N ALA A 217 -5.71 3.55 9.12
CA ALA A 217 -5.18 3.23 7.79
C ALA A 217 -5.67 4.00 6.55
N GLY A 218 -4.72 4.67 5.89
CA GLY A 218 -4.79 5.02 4.47
C GLY A 218 -5.15 6.48 4.20
N LEU A 219 -4.18 7.39 4.40
CA LEU A 219 -3.59 8.20 3.32
C LEU A 219 -2.78 9.42 3.83
N PHE A 220 -3.15 10.07 4.93
CA PHE A 220 -2.45 11.29 5.36
C PHE A 220 -2.22 11.34 6.88
N VAL A 221 -1.96 10.19 7.52
CA VAL A 221 -1.55 10.20 8.93
C VAL A 221 -0.05 10.48 9.00
N GLY A 222 0.26 11.78 9.03
CA GLY A 222 1.57 12.28 9.43
C GLY A 222 1.89 11.83 10.84
N GLY A 223 2.78 10.84 10.97
CA GLY A 223 3.64 10.82 12.14
C GLY A 223 4.57 12.01 12.04
N SER A 224 4.59 12.89 13.05
CA SER A 224 5.49 14.05 13.19
C SER A 224 6.99 13.72 13.26
N GLY A 225 7.42 12.60 12.67
CA GLY A 225 8.83 12.24 12.58
C GLY A 225 9.44 12.78 11.31
N HIS A 226 10.12 13.93 11.39
CA HIS A 226 11.14 14.24 10.39
C HIS A 226 12.31 13.27 10.53
N GLY A 227 12.91 12.85 9.40
CA GLY A 227 14.14 12.05 9.38
C GLY A 227 14.01 10.65 8.76
N LEU A 228 15.08 9.87 8.89
CA LEU A 228 15.34 8.64 8.13
C LEU A 228 14.29 7.53 8.29
N LEU A 229 13.54 7.53 9.41
CA LEU A 229 12.50 6.53 9.72
C LEU A 229 11.08 6.92 9.28
N SER A 230 10.88 8.12 8.73
CA SER A 230 9.56 8.51 8.19
C SER A 230 9.14 7.63 7.02
N LEU A 231 7.94 7.05 7.08
CA LEU A 231 7.38 6.28 5.97
C LEU A 231 7.08 7.16 4.75
N TYR A 232 6.96 8.49 4.90
CA TYR A 232 6.60 9.38 3.81
C TYR A 232 7.70 10.43 3.57
N PRO A 233 7.88 10.89 2.32
CA PRO A 233 8.78 11.99 2.04
C PRO A 233 8.18 13.29 2.58
N ASP A 234 9.04 14.23 2.98
CA ASP A 234 8.59 15.52 3.50
C ASP A 234 7.72 16.24 2.46
N LEU A 235 6.62 16.87 2.92
CA LEU A 235 5.66 17.57 2.06
C LEU A 235 6.34 18.62 1.19
N GLU A 236 7.16 19.46 1.81
CA GLU A 236 7.91 20.54 1.15
C GLU A 236 8.74 19.97 0.00
N ARG A 237 9.46 18.86 0.24
CA ARG A 237 10.28 18.21 -0.77
C ARG A 237 9.47 17.71 -1.97
N ARG A 238 8.26 17.19 -1.76
CA ARG A 238 7.38 16.78 -2.88
C ARG A 238 6.94 17.98 -3.69
N VAL A 239 6.53 19.06 -3.01
CA VAL A 239 6.09 20.31 -3.65
C VAL A 239 7.23 20.91 -4.48
N ASP A 240 8.44 20.99 -3.93
CA ASP A 240 9.62 21.50 -4.63
C ASP A 240 9.93 20.70 -5.91
N ILE A 241 9.86 19.36 -5.84
CA ILE A 241 10.07 18.49 -7.00
C ILE A 241 9.00 18.76 -8.07
N LEU A 242 7.74 18.97 -7.68
CA LEU A 242 6.66 19.26 -8.62
C LEU A 242 6.78 20.65 -9.25
N LEU A 243 7.21 21.66 -8.48
CA LEU A 243 7.51 23.00 -9.00
C LEU A 243 8.66 22.95 -10.01
N GLU A 244 9.72 22.21 -9.71
CA GLU A 244 10.84 21.99 -10.62
C GLU A 244 10.39 21.26 -11.90
N LEU A 245 9.54 20.24 -11.79
CA LEU A 245 8.95 19.56 -12.94
C LEU A 245 8.09 20.51 -13.79
N ALA A 246 7.30 21.39 -13.15
CA ALA A 246 6.52 22.41 -13.84
C ALA A 246 7.43 23.35 -14.65
N HIS A 247 8.49 23.85 -14.02
CA HIS A 247 9.46 24.72 -14.67
C HIS A 247 10.11 24.05 -15.89
N ARG A 248 10.50 22.77 -15.77
CA ARG A 248 11.05 22.00 -16.90
C ARG A 248 10.06 21.85 -18.04
N LEU A 249 8.78 21.59 -17.75
CA LEU A 249 7.75 21.47 -18.77
C LEU A 249 7.46 22.82 -19.46
N GLU A 250 7.55 23.94 -18.74
CA GLU A 250 7.43 25.28 -19.30
C GLU A 250 8.61 25.61 -20.23
N VAL A 251 9.84 25.34 -19.78
CA VAL A 251 11.05 25.54 -20.60
C VAL A 251 11.00 24.69 -21.87
N ALA A 252 10.60 23.42 -21.76
CA ALA A 252 10.47 22.52 -22.92
C ALA A 252 9.40 22.97 -23.93
N LYS A 253 8.39 23.73 -23.49
CA LYS A 253 7.37 24.32 -24.39
C LYS A 253 7.81 25.66 -24.98
N SER A 254 8.87 26.28 -24.46
CA SER A 254 9.31 27.60 -24.91
C SER A 254 10.01 27.51 -26.28
N PRO A 255 9.61 28.33 -27.27
CA PRO A 255 10.10 28.23 -28.65
C PRO A 255 11.59 28.54 -28.82
N LEU A 256 12.27 29.08 -27.80
CA LEU A 256 13.70 29.42 -27.84
C LEU A 256 14.63 28.20 -27.74
N VAL A 257 14.13 27.02 -27.33
CA VAL A 257 14.94 25.78 -27.18
C VAL A 257 14.65 24.75 -28.29
N ALA A 258 13.62 24.99 -29.11
CA ALA A 258 13.19 24.08 -30.18
C ALA A 258 13.84 24.35 -31.55
N ALA A 259 14.85 25.26 -31.62
CA ALA A 259 15.62 25.61 -32.81
C ALA A 259 17.08 25.18 -32.64
#